data_AF-A0AB33TDL0-F1
#
_entry.id   AF-A0AB33TDL0-F1
#
_cell.length_a   1.000
_cell.length_b   1.000
_cell.length_c   1.000
_cell.angle_alpha   90.00
_cell.angle_beta   90.00
_cell.angle_gamma   90.00
#
_symmetry.space_group_name_H-M   'P 1'
#
loop_
_entity.id
_entity.type
_entity.pdbx_description
1 polymer ?
#
loop_
_entity_poly.entity_id
_entity_poly.type
_entity_poly.pdbx_seq_one_letter_code
_entity_poly.pdbx_strand_id
1 'polypeptide(L)'
;MSDESKMPWFLRWFEARPRVIALQGVALAGAVFAGVWFFPLQSNLLFGTPPKSIPWSYFHSAEQLNDFMSRRSGTRVRQGTDWWSVEVTRPVSGFGADSVPCTRVLRTVADGKTILIDGDWRYNSDGFRVCRYPGDGR
;
A
#
# COMPACT_ATOMS: atom_id res chain seq x y z
N MET A 1 56.36 -7.38 -36.25
CA MET A 1 55.87 -8.43 -35.33
C MET A 1 54.39 -8.10 -35.12
N SER A 2 53.50 -8.77 -35.86
CA SER A 2 52.08 -8.38 -36.03
C SER A 2 51.21 -9.04 -34.96
N ASP A 3 50.37 -8.24 -34.31
CA ASP A 3 49.52 -8.55 -33.15
C ASP A 3 48.25 -9.36 -33.48
N GLU A 4 48.28 -10.20 -34.52
CA GLU A 4 47.06 -10.89 -35.02
C GLU A 4 46.87 -12.31 -34.47
N SER A 5 47.82 -12.83 -33.68
CA SER A 5 47.83 -14.25 -33.30
C SER A 5 47.15 -14.58 -31.96
N LYS A 6 46.54 -13.62 -31.27
CA LYS A 6 45.95 -13.83 -29.93
C LYS A 6 44.44 -13.62 -29.85
N MET A 7 43.70 -13.80 -30.93
CA MET A 7 42.24 -13.78 -30.83
C MET A 7 41.75 -15.12 -30.20
N PRO A 8 41.15 -15.11 -28.99
CA PRO A 8 40.68 -16.31 -28.33
C PRO A 8 39.60 -17.02 -29.15
N TRP A 9 39.61 -18.37 -29.15
CA TRP A 9 38.71 -19.19 -29.96
C TRP A 9 37.21 -18.92 -29.71
N PHE A 10 36.83 -18.44 -28.53
CA PHE A 10 35.45 -18.06 -28.22
C PHE A 10 35.01 -16.78 -28.93
N LEU A 11 35.92 -15.85 -29.23
CA LEU A 11 35.62 -14.63 -30.00
C LEU A 11 35.36 -14.95 -31.49
N ARG A 12 35.99 -15.99 -32.05
CA ARG A 12 35.66 -16.51 -33.40
C ARG A 12 34.24 -17.06 -33.50
N TRP A 13 33.67 -17.53 -32.38
CA TRP A 13 32.31 -18.08 -32.34
C TRP A 13 31.24 -16.97 -32.47
N PHE A 14 31.50 -15.79 -31.90
CA PHE A 14 30.65 -14.61 -32.03
C PHE A 14 30.65 -14.04 -33.46
N GLU A 15 31.79 -14.12 -34.14
CA GLU A 15 31.97 -13.63 -35.51
C GLU A 15 31.22 -14.47 -36.56
N ALA A 16 31.04 -15.76 -36.30
CA ALA A 16 30.41 -16.69 -37.25
C ALA A 16 28.88 -16.59 -37.33
N ARG A 17 28.18 -16.01 -36.32
CA ARG A 17 26.70 -16.01 -36.25
C ARG A 17 26.08 -14.74 -35.68
N PRO A 18 26.46 -13.54 -36.17
CA PRO A 18 25.94 -12.26 -35.65
C PRO A 18 24.41 -12.16 -35.76
N ARG A 19 23.81 -12.77 -36.81
CA ARG A 19 22.35 -12.80 -37.00
C ARG A 19 21.61 -13.58 -35.91
N VAL A 20 22.17 -14.68 -35.41
CA VAL A 20 21.51 -15.52 -34.39
C VAL A 20 21.56 -14.83 -33.03
N ILE A 21 22.69 -14.22 -32.69
CA ILE A 21 22.85 -13.46 -31.45
C ILE A 21 21.95 -12.21 -31.47
N ALA A 22 21.87 -11.50 -32.60
CA ALA A 22 20.97 -10.37 -32.77
C ALA A 22 19.50 -10.79 -32.64
N LEU A 23 19.09 -11.90 -33.25
CA LEU A 23 17.72 -12.42 -33.13
C LEU A 23 17.37 -12.83 -31.69
N GLN A 24 18.28 -13.48 -30.98
CA GLN A 24 18.08 -13.83 -29.57
C GLN A 24 18.01 -12.59 -28.68
N GLY A 25 18.87 -11.59 -28.93
CA GLY A 25 18.83 -10.30 -28.23
C GLY A 25 17.53 -9.54 -28.44
N VAL A 26 17.02 -9.50 -29.68
CA VAL A 26 15.73 -8.88 -30.01
C VAL A 26 14.57 -9.64 -29.38
N ALA A 27 14.59 -10.98 -29.37
CA ALA A 27 13.56 -11.78 -28.72
C ALA A 27 13.53 -11.58 -27.20
N LEU A 28 14.69 -11.54 -26.54
CA LEU A 28 14.81 -11.25 -25.12
C LEU A 28 14.34 -9.83 -24.78
N ALA A 29 14.77 -8.83 -25.56
CA ALA A 29 14.32 -7.46 -25.39
C ALA A 29 12.81 -7.33 -25.57
N GLY A 30 12.24 -7.96 -26.60
CA GLY A 30 10.81 -8.01 -26.85
C GLY A 30 10.03 -8.67 -25.71
N ALA A 31 10.54 -9.77 -25.16
CA ALA A 31 9.92 -10.47 -24.02
C ALA A 31 9.94 -9.62 -22.74
N VAL A 32 11.04 -8.91 -22.47
CA VAL A 32 11.14 -7.97 -21.33
C VAL A 32 10.19 -6.79 -21.52
N PHE A 33 10.15 -6.18 -22.70
CA PHE A 33 9.22 -5.07 -22.99
C PHE A 33 7.76 -5.51 -22.87
N ALA A 34 7.42 -6.70 -23.39
CA ALA A 34 6.08 -7.26 -23.24
C ALA A 34 5.76 -7.54 -21.76
N GLY A 35 6.68 -8.12 -21.00
CA GLY A 35 6.52 -8.32 -19.56
C GLY A 35 6.25 -7.01 -18.83
N VAL A 36 7.07 -5.98 -19.03
CA VAL A 36 6.92 -4.68 -18.34
C VAL A 36 5.61 -3.98 -18.69
N TRP A 37 5.14 -4.08 -19.94
CA TRP A 37 3.92 -3.39 -20.38
C TRP A 37 2.63 -4.17 -20.08
N PHE A 38 2.63 -5.50 -20.22
CA PHE A 38 1.43 -6.33 -20.06
C PHE A 38 1.21 -6.82 -18.63
N PHE A 39 2.27 -6.99 -17.83
CA PHE A 39 2.15 -7.41 -16.43
C PHE A 39 1.31 -6.45 -15.56
N PRO A 40 1.47 -5.11 -15.61
CA PRO A 40 0.61 -4.20 -14.85
C PRO A 40 -0.84 -4.21 -15.36
N LEU A 41 -1.08 -4.48 -16.66
CA LEU A 41 -2.43 -4.58 -17.20
C LEU A 41 -3.15 -5.83 -16.68
N GLN A 42 -2.48 -6.98 -16.68
CA GLN A 42 -3.03 -8.23 -16.13
C GLN A 42 -3.26 -8.15 -14.62
N SER A 43 -2.34 -7.56 -13.85
CA SER A 43 -2.52 -7.42 -12.40
C SER A 43 -3.73 -6.54 -12.07
N ASN A 44 -3.94 -5.44 -12.80
CA ASN A 44 -5.10 -4.57 -12.60
C ASN A 44 -6.42 -5.21 -13.01
N LEU A 45 -6.43 -6.08 -14.04
CA LEU A 45 -7.62 -6.84 -14.45
C LEU A 45 -7.97 -7.97 -13.48
N LEU A 46 -6.97 -8.63 -12.89
CA LEU A 46 -7.19 -9.78 -12.00
C LEU A 46 -7.49 -9.38 -10.55
N PHE A 47 -6.91 -8.28 -10.06
CA PHE A 47 -7.01 -7.88 -8.64
C PHE A 47 -7.75 -6.56 -8.42
N GLY A 48 -8.13 -5.84 -9.49
CA GLY A 48 -8.63 -4.48 -9.40
C GLY A 48 -7.53 -3.49 -8.99
N THR A 49 -7.71 -2.21 -9.28
CA THR A 49 -6.84 -1.19 -8.71
C THR A 49 -7.06 -1.18 -7.19
N PRO A 50 -5.99 -1.26 -6.36
CA PRO A 50 -6.15 -1.13 -4.92
C PRO A 50 -6.83 0.23 -4.65
N PRO A 51 -7.84 0.28 -3.76
CA PRO A 51 -8.54 1.51 -3.47
C PRO A 51 -7.53 2.55 -3.00
N LYS A 52 -7.50 3.71 -3.67
CA LYS A 52 -6.61 4.82 -3.31
C LYS A 52 -6.80 5.16 -1.84
N SER A 53 -5.71 5.28 -1.09
CA SER A 53 -5.75 5.74 0.29
C SER A 53 -6.27 7.17 0.34
N ILE A 54 -7.41 7.38 0.98
CA ILE A 54 -8.00 8.71 1.16
C ILE A 54 -7.29 9.39 2.35
N PRO A 55 -6.71 10.59 2.18
CA PRO A 55 -6.09 11.30 3.30
C PRO A 55 -7.13 11.68 4.36
N TRP A 56 -6.77 11.60 5.64
CA TRP A 56 -7.68 11.90 6.76
C TRP A 56 -8.26 13.33 6.71
N SER A 57 -7.55 14.27 6.08
CA SER A 57 -7.99 15.65 5.92
C SER A 57 -9.18 15.83 4.96
N TYR A 58 -9.50 14.84 4.12
CA TYR A 58 -10.62 14.88 3.17
C TYR A 58 -11.98 14.60 3.83
N PHE A 59 -11.98 14.11 5.06
CA PHE A 59 -13.19 13.89 5.82
C PHE A 59 -13.57 15.18 6.57
N HIS A 60 -14.72 15.74 6.20
CA HIS A 60 -15.20 17.02 6.75
C HIS A 60 -16.15 16.82 7.93
N SER A 61 -16.79 15.65 8.03
CA SER A 61 -17.67 15.30 9.14
C SER A 61 -17.26 13.98 9.79
N ALA A 62 -17.66 13.82 11.06
CA ALA A 62 -17.40 12.60 11.80
C ALA A 62 -18.19 11.42 11.21
N GLU A 63 -19.39 11.66 10.69
CA GLU A 63 -20.25 10.65 10.07
C GLU A 63 -19.61 10.10 8.80
N GLN A 64 -19.02 10.96 7.97
CA GLN A 64 -18.35 10.56 6.74
C GLN A 64 -17.14 9.65 7.04
N LEU A 65 -16.34 10.02 8.04
CA LEU A 65 -15.21 9.21 8.47
C LEU A 65 -15.66 7.90 9.13
N ASN A 66 -16.73 7.96 9.94
CA ASN A 66 -17.30 6.79 10.61
C ASN A 66 -17.89 5.79 9.61
N ASP A 67 -18.63 6.24 8.59
CA ASP A 67 -19.16 5.36 7.53
C ASP A 67 -18.03 4.68 6.75
N PHE A 68 -16.95 5.42 6.47
CA PHE A 68 -15.79 4.87 5.80
C PHE A 68 -15.07 3.81 6.65
N MET A 69 -14.81 4.12 7.92
CA MET A 69 -14.03 3.26 8.83
C MET A 69 -14.82 2.09 9.41
N SER A 70 -16.13 2.24 9.60
CA SER A 70 -17.01 1.20 10.16
C SER A 70 -17.04 -0.09 9.34
N ARG A 71 -16.74 0.01 8.03
CA ARG A 71 -16.63 -1.12 7.11
C ARG A 71 -15.48 -2.08 7.42
N ARG A 72 -14.45 -1.60 8.11
CA ARG A 72 -13.22 -2.36 8.40
C ARG A 72 -12.91 -2.46 9.91
N SER A 73 -13.49 -1.57 10.71
CA SER A 73 -13.19 -1.45 12.13
C SER A 73 -14.40 -1.01 12.92
N GLY A 74 -14.53 -1.46 14.17
CA GLY A 74 -15.44 -0.84 15.12
C GLY A 74 -14.92 0.54 15.48
N THR A 75 -15.77 1.55 15.36
CA THR A 75 -15.44 2.95 15.66
C THR A 75 -16.32 3.50 16.78
N ARG A 76 -15.82 4.52 17.48
CA ARG A 76 -16.63 5.37 18.35
C ARG A 76 -16.46 6.83 17.92
N VAL A 77 -17.58 7.53 17.85
CA VAL A 77 -17.62 8.95 17.51
C VAL A 77 -17.82 9.76 18.78
N ARG A 78 -17.05 10.85 18.94
CA ARG A 78 -17.29 11.88 19.96
C ARG A 78 -17.36 13.24 19.27
N GLN A 79 -18.30 14.08 19.67
CA GLN A 79 -18.52 15.40 19.09
C GLN A 79 -18.70 16.43 20.20
N GLY A 80 -18.17 17.62 19.98
CA GLY A 80 -18.44 18.83 20.76
C GLY A 80 -18.82 19.96 19.81
N THR A 81 -19.05 21.16 20.36
CA THR A 81 -19.54 22.32 19.60
C THR A 81 -18.67 22.66 18.39
N ASP A 82 -17.34 22.64 18.54
CA ASP A 82 -16.39 23.04 17.49
C ASP A 82 -15.37 21.96 17.12
N TRP A 83 -15.63 20.71 17.51
CA TRP A 83 -14.70 19.60 17.23
C TRP A 83 -15.43 18.27 17.14
N TRP A 84 -14.82 17.34 16.42
CA TRP A 84 -15.25 15.95 16.41
C TRP A 84 -14.05 15.02 16.42
N SER A 85 -14.23 13.81 16.93
CA SER A 85 -13.23 12.76 16.90
C SER A 85 -13.85 11.42 16.56
N VAL A 86 -13.14 10.65 15.75
CA VAL A 86 -13.47 9.25 15.46
C VAL A 86 -12.31 8.39 15.95
N GLU A 87 -12.61 7.53 16.91
CA GLU A 87 -11.66 6.58 17.47
C GLU A 87 -11.93 5.18 16.92
N VAL A 88 -10.87 4.50 16.50
CA VAL A 88 -10.89 3.07 16.20
C VAL A 88 -10.89 2.31 17.53
N THR A 89 -11.81 1.37 17.71
CA THR A 89 -11.98 0.62 18.96
C THR A 89 -11.53 -0.83 18.82
N ARG A 90 -11.87 -1.50 17.72
CA ARG A 90 -11.51 -2.89 17.43
C ARG A 90 -11.43 -3.14 15.92
N PRO A 91 -10.60 -4.06 15.41
CA PRO A 91 -10.72 -4.50 14.03
C PRO A 91 -11.95 -5.42 13.92
N VAL A 92 -12.62 -5.40 12.77
CA VAL A 92 -13.66 -6.39 12.49
C VAL A 92 -12.98 -7.64 11.93
N SER A 93 -13.37 -8.83 12.40
CA SER A 93 -12.86 -10.10 11.87
C SER A 93 -13.22 -10.23 10.38
N GLY A 94 -12.22 -10.24 9.50
CA GLY A 94 -12.41 -10.29 8.05
C GLY A 94 -11.16 -9.86 7.27
N PHE A 95 -11.24 -9.90 5.93
CA PHE A 95 -10.15 -9.44 5.06
C PHE A 95 -9.79 -7.98 5.36
N GLY A 96 -8.53 -7.72 5.72
CA GLY A 96 -8.03 -6.38 6.04
C GLY A 96 -8.02 -6.01 7.54
N ALA A 97 -8.30 -6.95 8.45
CA ALA A 97 -8.14 -6.71 9.89
C ALA A 97 -6.71 -6.28 10.26
N ASP A 98 -5.70 -6.76 9.53
CA ASP A 98 -4.28 -6.42 9.74
C ASP A 98 -3.88 -5.06 9.18
N SER A 99 -4.72 -4.45 8.33
CA SER A 99 -4.44 -3.16 7.69
C SER A 99 -5.16 -1.97 8.36
N VAL A 100 -5.89 -2.20 9.46
CA VAL A 100 -6.55 -1.13 10.21
C VAL A 100 -5.55 -0.49 11.19
N PRO A 101 -5.18 0.80 10.98
CA PRO A 101 -4.35 1.51 11.93
C PRO A 101 -5.14 1.82 13.22
N CYS A 102 -4.50 1.61 14.37
CA CYS A 102 -5.02 2.04 15.67
C CYS A 102 -4.77 3.55 15.82
N THR A 103 -5.63 4.36 15.22
CA THR A 103 -5.49 5.82 15.21
C THR A 103 -6.82 6.47 15.56
N ARG A 104 -6.78 7.51 16.39
CA ARG A 104 -7.91 8.38 16.69
C ARG A 104 -7.71 9.66 15.89
N VAL A 105 -8.70 9.99 15.08
CA VAL A 105 -8.69 11.21 14.27
C VAL A 105 -9.48 12.26 15.05
N LEU A 106 -8.84 13.36 15.42
CA LEU A 106 -9.48 14.54 16.02
C LEU A 106 -9.47 15.67 14.98
N ARG A 107 -10.61 16.29 14.75
CA ARG A 107 -10.72 17.46 13.88
C ARG A 107 -11.35 18.62 14.62
N THR A 108 -10.72 19.78 14.50
CA THR A 108 -11.28 21.06 14.94
C THR A 108 -11.98 21.72 13.75
N VAL A 109 -13.24 22.12 13.92
CA VAL A 109 -14.07 22.72 12.87
C VAL A 109 -13.60 24.14 12.55
N ALA A 110 -13.24 24.92 13.58
CA ALA A 110 -12.80 26.31 13.46
C ALA A 110 -11.53 26.46 12.58
N ASP A 111 -10.50 25.64 12.85
CA ASP A 111 -9.21 25.74 12.16
C ASP A 111 -9.07 24.74 11.00
N GLY A 112 -10.05 23.85 10.82
CA GLY A 112 -9.97 22.73 9.90
C GLY A 112 -8.84 21.73 10.18
N LYS A 113 -8.13 21.87 11.31
CA LYS A 113 -6.95 21.08 11.67
C LYS A 113 -7.35 19.65 12.02
N THR A 114 -6.67 18.69 11.39
CA THR A 114 -6.76 17.26 11.70
C THR A 114 -5.54 16.84 12.50
N ILE A 115 -5.76 16.24 13.66
CA ILE A 115 -4.74 15.66 14.54
C ILE A 115 -4.96 14.15 14.56
N LEU A 116 -3.88 13.41 14.36
CA LEU A 116 -3.86 11.95 14.46
C LEU A 116 -3.22 11.59 15.79
N ILE A 117 -3.93 10.77 16.57
CA ILE A 117 -3.43 10.23 17.83
C ILE A 117 -3.27 8.73 17.63
N ASP A 118 -2.03 8.30 17.52
CA ASP A 118 -1.72 6.88 17.39
C ASP A 118 -1.89 6.18 18.74
N GLY A 119 -2.45 4.97 18.67
CA GLY A 119 -2.61 4.07 19.81
C GLY A 119 -1.97 2.73 19.54
N ASP A 120 -2.06 1.87 20.54
CA ASP A 120 -1.51 0.51 20.51
C ASP A 120 -2.61 -0.53 20.42
N TRP A 121 -2.47 -1.48 19.51
CA TRP A 121 -3.30 -2.68 19.49
C TRP A 121 -2.92 -3.62 20.64
N ARG A 122 -3.90 -4.01 21.47
CA ARG A 122 -3.71 -5.01 22.53
C ARG A 122 -4.81 -6.06 22.51
N TYR A 123 -4.49 -7.28 22.88
CA TYR A 123 -5.50 -8.33 23.05
C TYR A 123 -6.20 -8.17 24.40
N ASN A 124 -7.52 -8.32 24.42
CA ASN A 124 -8.31 -8.41 25.65
C ASN A 124 -8.40 -9.88 26.13
N SER A 125 -9.02 -10.09 27.29
CA SER A 125 -9.25 -11.43 27.87
C SER A 125 -10.06 -12.36 26.96
N ASP A 126 -10.89 -11.78 26.09
CA ASP A 126 -11.76 -12.51 25.17
C ASP A 126 -11.05 -12.85 23.85
N GLY A 127 -9.76 -12.52 23.71
CA GLY A 127 -8.94 -12.82 22.53
C GLY A 127 -9.11 -11.85 21.35
N PHE A 128 -9.85 -10.75 21.52
CA PHE A 128 -10.02 -9.72 20.49
C PHE A 128 -8.94 -8.65 20.59
N ARG A 129 -8.45 -8.14 19.44
CA ARG A 129 -7.61 -6.94 19.39
C ARG A 129 -8.47 -5.70 19.65
N VAL A 130 -8.06 -4.88 20.59
CA VAL A 130 -8.69 -3.62 20.97
C VAL A 130 -7.63 -2.53 20.91
N CYS A 131 -8.00 -1.38 20.36
CA CYS A 131 -7.11 -0.24 20.20
C CYS A 131 -7.09 0.57 21.50
N ARG A 132 -5.90 0.83 22.03
CA ARG A 132 -5.69 1.56 23.29
C ARG A 132 -4.93 2.85 23.03
N TYR A 133 -5.52 3.98 23.39
CA TYR A 133 -4.91 5.29 23.16
C TYR A 133 -4.13 5.77 24.38
N PRO A 134 -3.05 6.55 24.18
CA PRO A 134 -2.36 7.22 25.27
C PRO A 134 -3.33 8.15 26.00
N GLY A 135 -3.34 8.09 27.34
CA GLY A 135 -4.24 8.87 28.18
C GLY A 135 -5.59 8.21 28.50
N ASP A 136 -5.96 7.10 27.85
CA ASP A 136 -7.07 6.22 28.31
C ASP A 136 -6.56 5.33 29.46
N GLY A 137 -6.26 5.96 30.59
CA GLY A 137 -5.81 5.34 31.84
C GLY A 137 -6.95 4.69 32.63
N ARG A 138 -7.71 3.78 31.99
CA ARG A 138 -8.61 2.84 32.67
C ARG A 138 -8.04 1.43 32.66
#